data_AF-A0A951AVP0-F1
#
_entry.id   AF-A0A951AVP0-F1
#
_cell.length_a   1.000
_cell.length_b   1.000
_cell.length_c   1.000
_cell.angle_alpha   90.00
_cell.angle_beta   90.00
_cell.angle_gamma   90.00
#
_symmetry.space_group_name_H-M   'P 1'
#
loop_
_entity.id
_entity.type
_entity.pdbx_description
1 polymer ?
#
loop_
_entity_poly.entity_id
_entity_poly.type
_entity_poly.pdbx_seq_one_letter_code
_entity_poly.pdbx_strand_id
1 'polypeptide(L)'
;MWSNTARRTKIVAVASGVALASLIGAQANAAPSATPQILPLNADDLLVSRLVYVGAPGLLTPGQTVLPPGCTSGCATAVSDGTYPQVFNNALVDPSFGVTAPISLDEMTTTGNVVGTITVPAGDNGTGNGGLTDHLVGSFSSKSELALNLSPDGRSLTFTGYVAPVNAIDVSNSNTPGAVDPTNPVTASHYRAVAVMNFPGHFSFTETNAYSGNNARAAILNTSGQHPVIYAAGNAGNGGNPQPNSIIIGTGAQILNPQIVPEFVQTPGTPTPVGSFNITQLGDPPDKIGKDTNFNALAIHNNVLYYTKGSGGNGVNTVYFLDTTGTACPQGVGVPATNAALPTSGIAYDPNKVQTQGITPYNMCILKGFPTALKTTTFFPSGLWFADDNTLYVTQQGDGLAVTNTKKQHTGGLQKWTRQADGSWTLAYTVQAGLNLGTPYTVAGYPTGNNPATGQPWAPATDGLRAFTGRHNPDGSVTLYAVTAAISGSGDNGADPNKLVAVTDQPAATSPAVNEAFTGLRNAQAGEVLRGVTLTPNEGVVIPPIPTIPPLPTLPPIPPITIPPLPTLPPIPPITIP
;
A
#
# COMPACT_ATOMS: atom_id res chain seq x y z
N MET A 1 -46.37 73.72 -15.79
CA MET A 1 -46.87 74.26 -14.51
C MET A 1 -46.20 73.44 -13.41
N TRP A 2 -45.34 73.91 -12.52
CA TRP A 2 -44.74 75.22 -12.20
C TRP A 2 -43.21 75.07 -12.06
N SER A 3 -42.52 76.17 -12.30
CA SER A 3 -41.09 76.45 -12.12
C SER A 3 -40.64 76.43 -10.65
N ASN A 4 -39.37 76.04 -10.39
CA ASN A 4 -38.37 76.95 -9.78
C ASN A 4 -36.93 76.36 -9.77
N THR A 5 -36.07 76.89 -10.65
CA THR A 5 -34.81 77.66 -10.39
C THR A 5 -34.20 77.53 -8.98
N ALA A 6 -32.89 77.47 -8.69
CA ALA A 6 -31.63 77.36 -9.42
C ALA A 6 -30.46 77.26 -8.41
N ARG A 7 -29.27 76.85 -8.89
CA ARG A 7 -27.89 77.35 -8.59
C ARG A 7 -26.88 76.25 -8.23
N ARG A 8 -25.91 76.13 -9.17
CA ARG A 8 -24.45 75.95 -9.06
C ARG A 8 -23.90 75.48 -7.71
N THR A 9 -22.96 74.53 -7.75
CA THR A 9 -21.52 74.74 -7.50
C THR A 9 -20.75 73.46 -7.87
N LYS A 10 -19.67 73.57 -8.67
CA LYS A 10 -18.69 72.50 -8.87
C LYS A 10 -17.76 72.47 -7.65
N ILE A 11 -17.68 71.35 -6.95
CA ILE A 11 -16.60 71.05 -6.01
C ILE A 11 -16.00 69.70 -6.43
N VAL A 12 -14.73 69.75 -6.83
CA VAL A 12 -13.86 68.59 -6.95
C VAL A 12 -13.52 68.15 -5.54
N ALA A 13 -13.88 66.91 -5.17
CA ALA A 13 -13.44 66.27 -3.95
C ALA A 13 -12.72 64.97 -4.31
N VAL A 14 -11.39 65.00 -4.18
CA VAL A 14 -10.54 63.83 -4.07
C VAL A 14 -10.82 63.23 -2.69
N ALA A 15 -11.34 62.00 -2.64
CA ALA A 15 -11.52 61.25 -1.41
C ALA A 15 -10.75 59.93 -1.50
N SER A 16 -9.66 59.88 -0.76
CA SER A 16 -8.87 58.69 -0.45
C SER A 16 -9.53 57.90 0.69
N GLY A 17 -9.47 56.57 0.62
CA GLY A 17 -9.80 55.63 1.71
C GLY A 17 -11.27 55.19 1.73
N VAL A 18 -11.64 53.94 1.94
CA VAL A 18 -10.97 52.77 2.50
C VAL A 18 -11.59 51.54 1.82
N ALA A 19 -10.77 50.65 1.27
CA ALA A 19 -11.24 49.34 0.83
C ALA A 19 -11.58 48.51 2.07
N LEU A 20 -12.86 48.17 2.27
CA LEU A 20 -13.25 47.10 3.17
C LEU A 20 -12.74 45.78 2.58
N ALA A 21 -11.53 45.38 3.01
CA ALA A 21 -11.09 44.01 2.89
C ALA A 21 -11.96 43.16 3.83
N SER A 22 -12.91 42.44 3.26
CA SER A 22 -13.59 41.33 3.94
C SER A 22 -12.56 40.28 4.32
N LEU A 23 -12.08 40.34 5.56
CA LEU A 23 -11.31 39.29 6.22
C LEU A 23 -12.22 38.06 6.37
N ILE A 24 -12.29 37.24 5.32
CA ILE A 24 -12.64 35.82 5.49
C ILE A 24 -11.37 35.22 6.10
N GLY A 25 -11.40 35.02 7.42
CA GLY A 25 -10.33 34.36 8.14
C GLY A 25 -10.10 32.98 7.53
N ALA A 26 -8.99 32.83 6.81
CA ALA A 26 -8.41 31.53 6.55
C ALA A 26 -8.07 30.94 7.92
N GLN A 27 -8.87 29.97 8.37
CA GLN A 27 -8.44 29.11 9.46
C GLN A 27 -7.30 28.28 8.90
N ALA A 28 -6.08 28.76 9.10
CA ALA A 28 -4.90 27.91 9.02
C ALA A 28 -5.11 26.83 10.08
N ASN A 29 -5.49 25.63 9.65
CA ASN A 29 -5.34 24.46 10.49
C ASN A 29 -3.84 24.31 10.73
N ALA A 30 -3.36 24.86 11.85
CA ALA A 30 -2.06 24.51 12.37
C ALA A 30 -2.01 22.98 12.43
N ALA A 31 -0.97 22.39 11.85
CA ALA A 31 -0.69 20.98 12.07
C ALA A 31 -0.76 20.74 13.58
N PRO A 32 -1.57 19.78 14.07
CA PRO A 32 -1.61 19.53 15.50
C PRO A 32 -0.20 19.12 15.91
N SER A 33 0.46 19.93 16.74
CA SER A 33 1.54 19.45 17.61
C SER A 33 0.91 18.49 18.61
N ALA A 34 0.57 17.29 18.15
CA ALA A 34 0.07 16.22 18.98
C ALA A 34 1.28 15.46 19.48
N THR A 35 1.54 15.55 20.78
CA THR A 35 2.13 14.43 21.50
C THR A 35 1.36 13.17 21.08
N PRO A 36 2.02 12.06 20.70
CA PRO A 36 1.30 10.84 20.30
C PRO A 36 0.34 10.46 21.42
N GLN A 37 -0.97 10.63 21.19
CA GLN A 37 -1.94 10.07 22.11
C GLN A 37 -1.91 8.56 21.89
N ILE A 38 -1.26 7.87 22.82
CA ILE A 38 -1.40 6.44 23.03
C ILE A 38 -2.83 6.23 23.52
N LEU A 39 -3.77 6.07 22.59
CA LEU A 39 -5.11 5.60 22.91
C LEU A 39 -5.05 4.07 22.94
N PRO A 40 -5.48 3.39 24.02
CA PRO A 40 -5.68 1.95 23.93
C PRO A 40 -6.74 1.70 22.86
N LEU A 41 -6.36 0.98 21.81
CA LEU A 41 -7.26 0.61 20.73
C LEU A 41 -8.34 -0.33 21.28
N ASN A 42 -9.59 -0.17 20.86
CA ASN A 42 -10.62 -1.15 21.15
C ASN A 42 -10.44 -2.34 20.23
N ALA A 43 -10.57 -3.55 20.78
CA ALA A 43 -10.60 -4.75 19.97
C ALA A 43 -11.80 -4.73 19.00
N ASP A 44 -11.62 -5.35 17.83
CA ASP A 44 -12.62 -5.45 16.75
C ASP A 44 -13.07 -4.13 16.09
N ASP A 45 -12.48 -3.00 16.45
CA ASP A 45 -12.68 -1.75 15.70
C ASP A 45 -11.91 -1.79 14.37
N LEU A 46 -12.19 -0.81 13.51
CA LEU A 46 -11.47 -0.57 12.28
C LEU A 46 -10.34 0.43 12.53
N LEU A 47 -9.20 0.20 11.88
CA LEU A 47 -8.20 1.25 11.63
C LEU A 47 -8.26 1.66 10.17
N VAL A 48 -8.29 2.97 9.93
CA VAL A 48 -8.33 3.56 8.59
C VAL A 48 -7.16 4.53 8.43
N SER A 49 -6.31 4.30 7.43
CA SER A 49 -5.23 5.23 7.12
C SER A 49 -5.75 6.41 6.31
N ARG A 50 -5.36 7.61 6.75
CA ARG A 50 -5.75 8.89 6.16
C ARG A 50 -4.54 9.78 5.97
N LEU A 51 -4.54 10.53 4.86
CA LEU A 51 -3.62 11.65 4.64
C LEU A 51 -4.43 12.95 4.66
N VAL A 52 -3.82 14.02 5.20
CA VAL A 52 -4.37 15.38 5.20
C VAL A 52 -3.41 16.30 4.46
N TYR A 53 -3.90 16.99 3.44
CA TYR A 53 -3.10 17.96 2.71
C TYR A 53 -2.86 19.20 3.57
N VAL A 54 -1.60 19.57 3.75
CA VAL A 54 -1.17 20.71 4.58
C VAL A 54 -0.30 21.72 3.82
N GLY A 55 -0.29 21.62 2.49
CA GLY A 55 0.39 22.59 1.65
C GLY A 55 -0.31 23.95 1.69
N ALA A 56 0.50 25.01 1.65
CA ALA A 56 0.03 26.39 1.58
C ALA A 56 0.25 26.95 0.17
N PRO A 57 -0.46 28.02 -0.25
CA PRO A 57 -0.28 28.62 -1.58
C PRO A 57 1.19 28.88 -1.93
N GLY A 58 2.00 29.35 -0.98
CA GLY A 58 3.43 29.62 -1.17
C GLY A 58 4.33 28.39 -1.35
N LEU A 59 3.80 27.16 -1.33
CA LEU A 59 4.57 25.94 -1.60
C LEU A 59 5.19 25.97 -3.01
N LEU A 60 4.45 26.50 -3.99
CA LEU A 60 4.87 26.63 -5.39
C LEU A 60 4.48 28.01 -5.91
N THR A 61 5.32 28.60 -6.75
CA THR A 61 5.01 29.84 -7.46
C THR A 61 4.77 29.53 -8.94
N PRO A 62 3.53 29.68 -9.45
CA PRO A 62 3.21 29.43 -10.85
C PRO A 62 4.11 30.22 -11.81
N GLY A 63 4.58 29.56 -12.86
CA GLY A 63 5.50 30.11 -13.85
C GLY A 63 6.94 30.31 -13.38
N GLN A 64 7.26 30.02 -12.11
CA GLN A 64 8.60 30.21 -11.54
C GLN A 64 9.19 28.93 -10.96
N THR A 65 8.45 28.19 -10.13
CA THR A 65 8.98 26.96 -9.53
C THR A 65 9.18 25.90 -10.61
N VAL A 66 10.39 25.34 -10.70
CA VAL A 66 10.74 24.30 -11.67
C VAL A 66 10.37 22.93 -11.12
N LEU A 67 9.73 22.11 -11.95
CA LEU A 67 9.28 20.75 -11.67
C LEU A 67 9.85 19.75 -12.70
N PRO A 68 10.21 18.53 -12.29
CA PRO A 68 10.44 18.10 -10.90
C PRO A 68 11.54 18.94 -10.18
N PRO A 69 11.58 18.98 -8.84
CA PRO A 69 12.68 19.61 -8.11
C PRO A 69 14.04 19.03 -8.52
N GLY A 70 15.02 19.90 -8.80
CA GLY A 70 16.34 19.46 -9.23
C GLY A 70 16.37 18.84 -10.63
N CYS A 71 15.31 19.03 -11.43
CA CYS A 71 15.25 18.58 -12.80
C CYS A 71 16.40 19.15 -13.64
N THR A 72 16.98 18.29 -14.48
CA THR A 72 18.05 18.64 -15.43
C THR A 72 17.63 18.48 -16.89
N SER A 73 16.55 17.75 -17.16
CA SER A 73 16.01 17.53 -18.51
C SER A 73 14.50 17.30 -18.46
N GLY A 74 13.75 17.80 -19.45
CA GLY A 74 12.29 17.68 -19.45
C GLY A 74 11.58 18.56 -18.42
N CYS A 75 12.25 19.62 -17.94
CA CYS A 75 11.74 20.45 -16.87
C CYS A 75 10.60 21.35 -17.35
N ALA A 76 9.62 21.54 -16.47
CA ALA A 76 8.53 22.47 -16.65
C ALA A 76 8.47 23.46 -15.47
N THR A 77 7.72 24.53 -15.61
CA THR A 77 7.37 25.38 -14.47
C THR A 77 5.98 25.01 -13.96
N ALA A 78 5.78 25.12 -12.65
CA ALA A 78 4.49 24.89 -12.02
C ALA A 78 3.41 25.76 -12.68
N VAL A 79 2.24 25.19 -12.94
CA VAL A 79 1.06 25.87 -13.49
C VAL A 79 0.05 26.24 -12.41
N SER A 80 0.22 25.72 -11.18
CA SER A 80 -0.63 26.02 -10.03
C SER A 80 0.22 26.14 -8.77
N ASP A 81 -0.26 26.95 -7.84
CA ASP A 81 0.39 27.18 -6.54
C ASP A 81 0.08 26.00 -5.60
N GLY A 82 0.45 26.11 -4.32
CA GLY A 82 0.18 25.06 -3.33
C GLY A 82 -1.27 24.98 -2.83
N THR A 83 -2.24 25.64 -3.48
CA THR A 83 -3.63 25.62 -3.03
C THR A 83 -4.33 24.32 -3.42
N TYR A 84 -4.94 23.63 -2.47
CA TYR A 84 -5.75 22.44 -2.73
C TYR A 84 -7.14 22.79 -3.28
N PRO A 85 -7.69 22.03 -4.26
CA PRO A 85 -7.07 20.91 -4.99
C PRO A 85 -6.25 21.31 -6.22
N GLN A 86 -6.22 22.59 -6.59
CA GLN A 86 -5.62 23.09 -7.84
C GLN A 86 -4.12 22.77 -7.98
N VAL A 87 -3.40 22.61 -6.88
CA VAL A 87 -1.99 22.19 -6.85
C VAL A 87 -1.73 20.94 -7.71
N PHE A 88 -2.71 20.02 -7.80
CA PHE A 88 -2.59 18.79 -8.56
C PHE A 88 -2.76 18.97 -10.08
N ASN A 89 -3.09 20.17 -10.55
CA ASN A 89 -2.96 20.52 -11.97
C ASN A 89 -1.51 20.50 -12.45
N ASN A 90 -0.54 20.61 -11.53
CA ASN A 90 0.87 20.46 -11.87
C ASN A 90 1.20 19.08 -12.46
N ALA A 91 0.38 18.05 -12.21
CA ALA A 91 0.50 16.73 -12.84
C ALA A 91 0.43 16.77 -14.39
N LEU A 92 -0.18 17.82 -14.96
CA LEU A 92 -0.29 18.02 -16.41
C LEU A 92 1.03 18.40 -17.08
N VAL A 93 1.94 19.03 -16.33
CA VAL A 93 3.27 19.45 -16.80
C VAL A 93 4.39 18.61 -16.22
N ASP A 94 4.14 17.95 -15.09
CA ASP A 94 5.02 16.98 -14.45
C ASP A 94 4.22 15.73 -14.08
N PRO A 95 4.28 14.66 -14.89
CA PRO A 95 3.55 13.42 -14.61
C PRO A 95 3.99 12.70 -13.31
N SER A 96 5.11 13.09 -12.70
CA SER A 96 5.55 12.58 -11.40
C SER A 96 5.03 13.40 -10.22
N PHE A 97 4.32 14.49 -10.50
CA PHE A 97 3.92 15.48 -9.50
C PHE A 97 3.16 14.84 -8.34
N GLY A 98 3.71 15.00 -7.14
CA GLY A 98 3.06 14.60 -5.89
C GLY A 98 3.54 15.46 -4.73
N VAL A 99 2.73 15.54 -3.68
CA VAL A 99 3.07 16.31 -2.46
C VAL A 99 2.94 15.39 -1.27
N THR A 100 3.97 15.28 -0.44
CA THR A 100 3.89 14.45 0.77
C THR A 100 3.00 15.09 1.84
N ALA A 101 2.33 14.25 2.61
CA ALA A 101 1.39 14.63 3.66
C ALA A 101 1.57 13.76 4.92
N PRO A 102 1.24 14.29 6.11
CA PRO A 102 1.25 13.51 7.35
C PRO A 102 0.21 12.38 7.29
N ILE A 103 0.55 11.26 7.92
CA ILE A 103 -0.30 10.07 8.03
C ILE A 103 -1.01 10.07 9.38
N SER A 104 -2.31 9.76 9.37
CA SER A 104 -3.10 9.47 10.55
C SER A 104 -3.78 8.11 10.41
N LEU A 105 -3.92 7.39 11.53
CA LEU A 105 -4.71 6.18 11.64
C LEU A 105 -5.94 6.50 12.49
N ASP A 106 -7.10 6.52 11.87
CA ASP A 106 -8.36 6.75 12.58
C ASP A 106 -8.91 5.40 13.03
N GLU A 107 -9.11 5.27 14.34
CA GLU A 107 -9.88 4.19 14.94
C GLU A 107 -11.36 4.49 14.77
N MET A 108 -12.10 3.52 14.25
CA MET A 108 -13.51 3.64 13.95
C MET A 108 -14.25 2.39 14.35
N THR A 109 -15.42 2.54 14.96
CA THR A 109 -16.35 1.41 15.12
C THR A 109 -16.67 0.79 13.75
N THR A 110 -17.01 -0.50 13.73
CA THR A 110 -17.41 -1.21 12.50
C THR A 110 -18.66 -0.63 11.81
N THR A 111 -19.42 0.22 12.50
CA THR A 111 -20.57 0.96 11.95
C THR A 111 -20.22 2.36 11.45
N GLY A 112 -18.96 2.79 11.53
CA GLY A 112 -18.48 4.05 10.92
C GLY A 112 -18.33 5.26 11.85
N ASN A 113 -18.49 5.11 13.17
CA ASN A 113 -18.21 6.19 14.12
C ASN A 113 -16.71 6.26 14.44
N VAL A 114 -16.11 7.45 14.37
CA VAL A 114 -14.72 7.67 14.77
C VAL A 114 -14.60 7.64 16.29
N VAL A 115 -13.66 6.85 16.80
CA VAL A 115 -13.34 6.69 18.22
C VAL A 115 -12.13 7.55 18.60
N GLY A 116 -11.08 7.48 17.79
CA GLY A 116 -9.81 8.13 18.07
C GLY A 116 -8.93 8.24 16.84
N THR A 117 -7.83 8.96 16.96
CA THR A 117 -6.84 9.11 15.90
C THR A 117 -5.44 8.96 16.48
N ILE A 118 -4.65 8.07 15.89
CA ILE A 118 -3.22 7.94 16.13
C ILE A 118 -2.48 8.68 15.02
N THR A 119 -1.67 9.66 15.39
CA THR A 119 -0.78 10.35 14.44
C THR A 119 0.48 9.52 14.24
N VAL A 120 0.80 9.18 13.00
CA VAL A 120 2.11 8.60 12.68
C VAL A 120 3.15 9.71 12.80
N PRO A 121 4.30 9.48 13.46
CA PRO A 121 5.37 10.46 13.52
C PRO A 121 5.68 11.06 12.15
N ALA A 122 5.53 12.36 12.02
CA ALA A 122 5.86 13.14 10.84
C ALA A 122 6.74 14.30 11.28
N GLY A 123 7.88 14.51 10.63
CA GLY A 123 8.86 15.51 11.02
C GLY A 123 9.18 16.49 9.91
N ASP A 124 9.33 17.76 10.26
CA ASP A 124 10.05 18.73 9.46
C ASP A 124 11.56 18.51 9.69
N ASN A 125 12.23 17.88 8.73
CA ASN A 125 13.70 17.76 8.71
C ASN A 125 14.35 17.18 9.98
N GLY A 126 13.76 16.16 10.62
CA GLY A 126 14.40 15.50 11.76
C GLY A 126 14.67 16.43 12.95
N THR A 127 13.76 17.37 13.24
CA THR A 127 13.86 18.25 14.42
C THR A 127 12.63 18.14 15.33
N GLY A 128 12.38 16.94 15.86
CA GLY A 128 11.60 16.79 17.08
C GLY A 128 12.55 16.85 18.29
N ASN A 129 12.38 17.85 19.19
CA ASN A 129 13.16 17.99 20.43
C ASN A 129 14.71 17.98 20.27
N GLY A 130 15.23 18.58 19.19
CA GLY A 130 16.68 18.74 19.02
C GLY A 130 17.45 17.45 18.63
N GLY A 131 16.76 16.42 18.14
CA GLY A 131 17.37 15.22 17.57
C GLY A 131 16.61 14.69 16.34
N LEU A 132 17.30 13.88 15.53
CA LEU A 132 16.71 13.14 14.40
C LEU A 132 15.67 12.16 14.95
N THR A 133 14.39 12.41 14.69
CA THR A 133 13.28 11.54 15.07
C THR A 133 12.83 10.72 13.87
N ASP A 134 12.50 9.46 14.10
CA ASP A 134 11.87 8.61 13.08
C ASP A 134 10.57 9.25 12.58
N HIS A 135 10.32 9.15 11.27
CA HIS A 135 9.18 9.77 10.63
C HIS A 135 8.76 9.03 9.36
N LEU A 136 7.47 9.11 9.05
CA LEU A 136 6.93 8.54 7.83
C LEU A 136 5.83 9.44 7.27
N VAL A 137 5.89 9.71 5.97
CA VAL A 137 4.87 10.45 5.23
C VAL A 137 4.32 9.61 4.08
N GLY A 138 3.12 9.95 3.61
CA GLY A 138 2.58 9.42 2.35
C GLY A 138 2.60 10.51 1.28
N SER A 139 2.54 10.13 0.00
CA SER A 139 2.31 11.05 -1.11
C SER A 139 0.81 11.24 -1.31
N PHE A 140 0.34 12.47 -1.12
CA PHE A 140 -1.09 12.79 -1.03
C PHE A 140 -1.89 12.39 -2.27
N SER A 141 -1.30 12.47 -3.46
CA SER A 141 -1.97 12.03 -4.68
C SER A 141 -1.59 10.61 -5.10
N SER A 142 -0.55 10.02 -4.52
CA SER A 142 -0.19 8.63 -4.81
C SER A 142 -1.26 7.67 -4.27
N LYS A 143 -1.89 6.90 -5.17
CA LYS A 143 -2.87 5.86 -4.82
C LYS A 143 -2.24 4.55 -4.33
N SER A 144 -0.92 4.53 -4.20
CA SER A 144 -0.12 3.31 -4.14
C SER A 144 0.11 2.81 -2.71
N GLU A 145 0.52 3.68 -1.78
CA GLU A 145 0.90 3.32 -0.41
C GLU A 145 -0.27 3.31 0.60
N LEU A 146 0.05 2.98 1.86
CA LEU A 146 -0.85 2.99 3.02
C LEU A 146 -1.98 1.96 2.99
N ALA A 147 -1.85 0.90 2.19
CA ALA A 147 -2.60 -0.33 2.44
C ALA A 147 -2.22 -0.88 3.82
N LEU A 148 -3.22 -1.12 4.66
CA LEU A 148 -3.05 -1.59 6.03
C LEU A 148 -3.21 -3.11 6.07
N ASN A 149 -2.23 -3.82 6.61
CA ASN A 149 -2.33 -5.27 6.79
C ASN A 149 -1.90 -5.67 8.20
N LEU A 150 -2.66 -6.60 8.80
CA LEU A 150 -2.28 -7.25 10.03
C LEU A 150 -1.33 -8.41 9.76
N SER A 151 -0.42 -8.65 10.71
CA SER A 151 0.34 -9.89 10.77
C SER A 151 -0.59 -11.10 10.89
N PRO A 152 -0.16 -12.32 10.47
CA PRO A 152 -1.00 -13.52 10.57
C PRO A 152 -1.51 -13.84 11.99
N ASP A 153 -0.79 -13.42 13.03
CA ASP A 153 -1.21 -13.56 14.43
C ASP A 153 -2.14 -12.41 14.91
N GLY A 154 -2.43 -11.44 14.06
CA GLY A 154 -3.29 -10.28 14.32
C GLY A 154 -2.68 -9.23 15.26
N ARG A 155 -1.39 -9.31 15.62
CA ARG A 155 -0.80 -8.49 16.70
C ARG A 155 -0.10 -7.22 16.23
N SER A 156 0.26 -7.16 14.96
CA SER A 156 1.02 -6.04 14.40
C SER A 156 0.35 -5.55 13.13
N LEU A 157 0.13 -4.24 13.06
CA LEU A 157 -0.25 -3.56 11.85
C LEU A 157 1.02 -3.21 11.04
N THR A 158 0.93 -3.32 9.73
CA THR A 158 1.98 -2.90 8.79
C THR A 158 1.42 -2.07 7.64
N PHE A 159 2.20 -1.08 7.22
CA PHE A 159 1.93 -0.25 6.05
C PHE A 159 3.22 0.43 5.55
N THR A 160 3.18 0.94 4.32
CA THR A 160 4.35 1.56 3.67
C THR A 160 4.20 3.08 3.54
N GLY A 161 5.32 3.78 3.52
CA GLY A 161 5.40 5.21 3.23
C GLY A 161 6.81 5.62 2.81
N TYR A 162 7.13 6.90 2.97
CA TYR A 162 8.41 7.49 2.59
C TYR A 162 9.08 8.20 3.76
N VAL A 163 10.40 8.09 3.83
CA VAL A 163 11.24 8.84 4.76
C VAL A 163 11.61 10.16 4.08
N ALA A 164 10.75 11.15 4.29
CA ALA A 164 10.82 12.47 3.67
C ALA A 164 10.07 13.50 4.53
N PRO A 165 10.40 14.80 4.42
CA PRO A 165 9.64 15.83 5.12
C PRO A 165 8.21 15.94 4.55
N VAL A 166 7.33 16.53 5.34
CA VAL A 166 5.98 16.93 4.89
C VAL A 166 6.09 18.02 3.81
N ASN A 167 5.16 18.05 2.86
CA ASN A 167 5.14 18.96 1.71
C ASN A 167 6.33 18.81 0.75
N ALA A 168 7.08 17.71 0.82
CA ALA A 168 8.09 17.37 -0.17
C ALA A 168 7.43 17.00 -1.50
N ILE A 169 8.07 17.42 -2.60
CA ILE A 169 7.56 17.24 -3.96
C ILE A 169 8.19 15.99 -4.59
N ASP A 170 7.36 15.18 -5.25
CA ASP A 170 7.72 14.02 -6.10
C ASP A 170 8.43 12.84 -5.42
N VAL A 171 8.39 12.78 -4.08
CA VAL A 171 9.00 11.72 -3.28
C VAL A 171 8.58 10.32 -3.74
N SER A 172 7.31 10.14 -4.11
CA SER A 172 6.76 8.88 -4.59
C SER A 172 7.43 8.33 -5.86
N ASN A 173 8.08 9.19 -6.64
CA ASN A 173 8.76 8.86 -7.90
C ASN A 173 10.28 9.05 -7.81
N SER A 174 10.81 9.48 -6.66
CA SER A 174 12.24 9.74 -6.45
C SER A 174 13.06 8.45 -6.45
N ASN A 175 14.37 8.51 -6.62
CA ASN A 175 15.23 7.37 -6.34
C ASN A 175 15.24 7.02 -4.83
N THR A 176 15.78 5.86 -4.46
CA THR A 176 16.32 5.61 -3.10
C THR A 176 17.84 5.80 -3.10
N PRO A 177 18.44 6.18 -1.96
CA PRO A 177 19.88 6.41 -1.86
C PRO A 177 20.79 5.25 -2.35
N GLY A 178 20.41 3.99 -2.10
CA GLY A 178 21.19 2.81 -2.49
C GLY A 178 20.81 2.17 -3.82
N ALA A 179 19.83 2.70 -4.55
CA ALA A 179 19.39 2.17 -5.85
C ALA A 179 19.05 3.30 -6.82
N VAL A 180 20.04 4.08 -7.24
CA VAL A 180 19.82 5.24 -8.11
C VAL A 180 19.69 4.85 -9.59
N ASP A 181 18.65 5.37 -10.24
CA ASP A 181 18.55 5.45 -11.70
C ASP A 181 18.89 6.87 -12.17
N PRO A 182 20.04 7.07 -12.84
CA PRO A 182 20.45 8.40 -13.34
C PRO A 182 19.51 8.99 -14.40
N THR A 183 18.65 8.17 -15.00
CA THR A 183 17.71 8.58 -16.03
C THR A 183 16.30 8.83 -15.48
N ASN A 184 16.10 8.67 -14.17
CA ASN A 184 14.85 9.02 -13.51
C ASN A 184 14.61 10.54 -13.61
N PRO A 185 13.45 11.01 -14.11
CA PRO A 185 13.13 12.43 -14.16
C PRO A 185 13.17 13.12 -12.79
N VAL A 186 12.86 12.39 -11.71
CA VAL A 186 12.96 12.88 -10.33
C VAL A 186 14.33 12.52 -9.77
N THR A 187 15.19 13.52 -9.66
CA THR A 187 16.60 13.33 -9.27
C THR A 187 16.82 13.18 -7.77
N ALA A 188 15.85 13.62 -6.96
CA ALA A 188 15.88 13.47 -5.50
C ALA A 188 15.96 11.99 -5.07
N SER A 189 16.41 11.77 -3.83
CA SER A 189 16.53 10.43 -3.26
C SER A 189 15.94 10.37 -1.84
N HIS A 190 15.00 9.46 -1.64
CA HIS A 190 14.31 9.22 -0.37
C HIS A 190 14.14 7.73 -0.16
N TYR A 191 14.33 7.25 1.07
CA TYR A 191 14.00 5.87 1.39
C TYR A 191 12.50 5.64 1.37
N ARG A 192 12.13 4.41 1.00
CA ARG A 192 10.82 3.87 1.32
C ARG A 192 10.97 3.22 2.68
N ALA A 193 9.91 3.21 3.47
CA ALA A 193 9.94 2.52 4.74
C ALA A 193 8.63 1.77 5.01
N VAL A 194 8.75 0.70 5.78
CA VAL A 194 7.62 -0.03 6.35
C VAL A 194 7.47 0.36 7.81
N ALA A 195 6.31 0.89 8.17
CA ALA A 195 5.92 1.04 9.56
C ALA A 195 5.38 -0.29 10.09
N VAL A 196 5.81 -0.67 11.29
CA VAL A 196 5.20 -1.71 12.11
C VAL A 196 4.61 -1.03 13.34
N MET A 197 3.32 -1.23 13.59
CA MET A 197 2.64 -0.71 14.77
C MET A 197 2.11 -1.87 15.61
N ASN A 198 2.43 -1.91 16.90
CA ASN A 198 1.85 -2.88 17.82
C ASN A 198 0.52 -2.39 18.40
N PHE A 199 -0.16 -3.24 19.18
CA PHE A 199 -1.44 -2.90 19.81
C PHE A 199 -1.44 -1.58 20.63
N PRO A 200 -0.43 -1.30 21.47
CA PRO A 200 -0.31 0.00 22.14
C PRO A 200 -0.11 1.21 21.22
N GLY A 201 0.00 1.05 19.91
CA GLY A 201 0.26 2.16 18.98
C GLY A 201 1.73 2.60 18.93
N HIS A 202 2.67 1.77 19.38
CA HIS A 202 4.10 2.07 19.22
C HIS A 202 4.57 1.68 17.82
N PHE A 203 5.31 2.58 17.18
CA PHE A 203 5.86 2.39 15.84
C PHE A 203 7.32 1.95 15.88
N SER A 204 7.70 1.10 14.93
CA SER A 204 9.07 1.00 14.43
C SER A 204 9.06 1.11 12.91
N PHE A 205 10.17 1.57 12.34
CA PHE A 205 10.30 1.80 10.90
C PHE A 205 11.45 0.99 10.34
N THR A 206 11.24 0.42 9.15
CA THR A 206 12.27 -0.34 8.42
C THR A 206 12.48 0.30 7.06
N GLU A 207 13.61 0.99 6.88
CA GLU A 207 13.99 1.61 5.62
C GLU A 207 14.40 0.55 4.58
N THR A 208 14.15 0.85 3.30
CA THR A 208 14.50 -0.03 2.18
C THR A 208 14.88 0.73 0.91
N ASN A 209 15.78 0.11 0.14
CA ASN A 209 16.14 0.53 -1.23
C ASN A 209 15.22 -0.09 -2.30
N ALA A 210 14.28 -0.95 -1.92
CA ALA A 210 13.29 -1.46 -2.84
C ALA A 210 12.39 -0.33 -3.37
N TYR A 211 11.78 -0.56 -4.54
CA TYR A 211 10.81 0.34 -5.15
C TYR A 211 11.40 1.71 -5.54
N SER A 212 12.71 1.80 -5.70
CA SER A 212 13.37 3.03 -6.13
C SER A 212 12.82 3.55 -7.45
N GLY A 213 12.60 4.85 -7.53
CA GLY A 213 12.01 5.52 -8.68
C GLY A 213 10.50 5.33 -8.81
N ASN A 214 9.83 4.67 -7.86
CA ASN A 214 8.38 4.49 -7.86
C ASN A 214 7.87 4.10 -6.44
N ASN A 215 6.71 3.46 -6.32
CA ASN A 215 6.00 3.30 -5.05
C ASN A 215 6.14 1.92 -4.42
N ALA A 216 6.38 1.92 -3.09
CA ALA A 216 5.93 0.82 -2.23
C ALA A 216 4.40 0.90 -2.09
N ARG A 217 3.72 -0.26 -1.96
CA ARG A 217 2.25 -0.30 -1.95
C ARG A 217 1.65 -0.92 -0.69
N ALA A 218 2.15 -2.09 -0.33
CA ALA A 218 1.65 -2.84 0.79
C ALA A 218 2.78 -3.64 1.45
N ALA A 219 2.65 -3.91 2.74
CA ALA A 219 3.55 -4.78 3.48
C ALA A 219 2.77 -5.61 4.50
N ILE A 220 3.31 -6.79 4.85
CA ILE A 220 2.81 -7.69 5.90
C ILE A 220 4.00 -8.17 6.73
N LEU A 221 3.96 -7.95 8.04
CA LEU A 221 4.89 -8.59 8.98
C LEU A 221 4.47 -10.05 9.20
N ASN A 222 5.38 -10.98 8.96
CA ASN A 222 5.24 -12.36 9.38
C ASN A 222 6.09 -12.65 10.62
N THR A 223 5.43 -13.07 11.69
CA THR A 223 6.05 -13.46 12.97
C THR A 223 6.11 -14.98 13.15
N SER A 224 5.63 -15.78 12.19
CA SER A 224 5.39 -17.22 12.33
C SER A 224 6.65 -18.11 12.23
N GLY A 225 7.84 -17.61 12.57
CA GLY A 225 9.12 -18.32 12.45
C GLY A 225 10.15 -17.88 13.50
N GLN A 226 11.35 -18.46 13.44
CA GLN A 226 12.45 -18.09 14.38
C GLN A 226 12.90 -16.64 14.20
N HIS A 227 12.76 -16.09 12.99
CA HIS A 227 13.10 -14.71 12.66
C HIS A 227 11.90 -14.05 11.97
N PRO A 228 11.39 -12.94 12.50
CA PRO A 228 10.32 -12.20 11.84
C PRO A 228 10.84 -11.59 10.53
N VAL A 229 10.00 -11.60 9.51
CA VAL A 229 10.29 -11.02 8.19
C VAL A 229 9.11 -10.17 7.73
N ILE A 230 9.40 -9.12 6.96
CA ILE A 230 8.36 -8.33 6.30
C ILE A 230 8.33 -8.74 4.84
N TYR A 231 7.16 -9.11 4.34
CA TYR A 231 6.91 -9.18 2.90
C TYR A 231 6.33 -7.86 2.42
N ALA A 232 6.75 -7.41 1.25
CA ALA A 232 6.27 -6.17 0.67
C ALA A 232 5.93 -6.33 -0.81
N ALA A 233 4.99 -5.50 -1.26
CA ALA A 233 4.57 -5.35 -2.65
C ALA A 233 4.80 -3.92 -3.14
N GLY A 234 5.18 -3.76 -4.39
CA GLY A 234 5.29 -2.46 -5.03
C GLY A 234 5.78 -2.49 -6.47
N ASN A 235 6.31 -1.36 -6.92
CA ASN A 235 6.84 -1.14 -8.26
C ASN A 235 8.13 -0.33 -8.16
N ALA A 236 9.06 -0.50 -9.09
CA ALA A 236 10.29 0.29 -9.18
C ALA A 236 10.49 0.87 -10.58
N GLY A 237 11.23 1.97 -10.67
CA GLY A 237 11.82 2.52 -11.90
C GLY A 237 10.88 3.33 -12.78
N ASN A 238 11.09 4.65 -12.82
CA ASN A 238 10.49 5.56 -13.81
C ASN A 238 11.48 6.06 -14.86
N GLY A 239 12.76 5.70 -14.76
CA GLY A 239 13.77 6.07 -15.73
C GLY A 239 13.67 5.30 -17.06
N GLY A 240 14.67 5.55 -17.90
CA GLY A 240 14.83 4.97 -19.22
C GLY A 240 15.15 3.47 -19.22
N ASN A 241 15.12 2.88 -20.42
CA ASN A 241 15.57 1.51 -20.65
C ASN A 241 16.93 1.52 -21.38
N PRO A 242 17.83 0.56 -21.09
CA PRO A 242 17.69 -0.48 -20.07
C PRO A 242 17.74 0.09 -18.65
N GLN A 243 16.92 -0.48 -17.75
CA GLN A 243 16.91 -0.07 -16.34
C GLN A 243 18.16 -0.59 -15.63
N PRO A 244 18.74 0.13 -14.65
CA PRO A 244 19.84 -0.40 -13.84
C PRO A 244 19.46 -1.70 -13.12
N ASN A 245 20.45 -2.57 -12.85
CA ASN A 245 20.22 -3.85 -12.15
C ASN A 245 19.50 -3.66 -10.81
N SER A 246 19.90 -2.65 -10.02
CA SER A 246 19.30 -2.36 -8.72
C SER A 246 17.80 -2.03 -8.82
N ILE A 247 17.35 -1.45 -9.92
CA ILE A 247 15.93 -1.16 -10.18
C ILE A 247 15.18 -2.44 -10.54
N ILE A 248 15.77 -3.29 -11.40
CA ILE A 248 15.18 -4.58 -11.78
C ILE A 248 15.04 -5.51 -10.56
N ILE A 249 16.04 -5.52 -9.68
CA ILE A 249 16.04 -6.33 -8.44
C ILE A 249 15.03 -5.78 -7.42
N GLY A 250 14.85 -4.47 -7.35
CA GLY A 250 14.01 -3.81 -6.36
C GLY A 250 12.52 -3.71 -6.68
N THR A 251 12.06 -4.34 -7.77
CA THR A 251 10.65 -4.27 -8.19
C THR A 251 9.80 -5.39 -7.57
N GLY A 252 8.49 -5.16 -7.50
CA GLY A 252 7.49 -6.20 -7.29
C GLY A 252 7.34 -6.75 -5.87
N ALA A 253 7.97 -7.89 -5.59
CA ALA A 253 7.80 -8.65 -4.36
C ALA A 253 9.13 -8.72 -3.61
N GLN A 254 9.16 -8.19 -2.38
CA GLN A 254 10.39 -8.04 -1.60
C GLN A 254 10.25 -8.67 -0.21
N ILE A 255 11.37 -9.08 0.37
CA ILE A 255 11.48 -9.52 1.76
C ILE A 255 12.47 -8.62 2.50
N LEU A 256 12.10 -8.16 3.70
CA LEU A 256 12.90 -7.25 4.53
C LEU A 256 13.06 -7.82 5.94
N ASN A 257 14.18 -7.51 6.57
CA ASN A 257 14.38 -7.79 7.99
C ASN A 257 13.88 -6.59 8.80
N PRO A 258 12.87 -6.75 9.68
CA PRO A 258 12.33 -5.66 10.47
C PRO A 258 13.42 -5.04 11.35
N GLN A 259 13.43 -3.71 11.41
CA GLN A 259 14.33 -2.93 12.26
C GLN A 259 13.58 -2.31 13.44
N ILE A 260 14.28 -2.19 14.56
CA ILE A 260 13.82 -1.51 15.79
C ILE A 260 14.77 -0.38 16.20
N VAL A 261 15.82 -0.15 15.43
CA VAL A 261 16.77 0.94 15.64
C VAL A 261 16.27 2.19 14.89
N PRO A 262 16.63 3.40 15.35
CA PRO A 262 16.22 4.64 14.69
C PRO A 262 16.60 4.68 13.21
N GLU A 263 15.79 5.32 12.38
CA GLU A 263 15.98 5.42 10.93
C GLU A 263 17.35 5.99 10.57
N PHE A 264 17.81 7.03 11.26
CA PHE A 264 19.08 7.69 10.96
C PHE A 264 20.34 6.82 11.17
N VAL A 265 20.22 5.69 11.88
CA VAL A 265 21.32 4.70 12.03
C VAL A 265 21.15 3.48 11.14
N GLN A 266 20.01 3.35 10.44
CA GLN A 266 19.79 2.26 9.51
C GLN A 266 20.71 2.41 8.30
N THR A 267 21.13 1.27 7.77
CA THR A 267 21.91 1.19 6.53
C THR A 267 21.23 0.19 5.61
N PRO A 268 20.14 0.58 4.93
CA PRO A 268 19.40 -0.33 4.06
C PRO A 268 20.30 -0.98 3.02
N GLY A 269 20.27 -2.30 2.97
CA GLY A 269 21.03 -3.07 1.99
C GLY A 269 20.47 -2.98 0.57
N THR A 270 20.96 -3.85 -0.30
CA THR A 270 20.39 -4.04 -1.63
C THR A 270 18.96 -4.59 -1.52
N PRO A 271 18.05 -4.24 -2.44
CA PRO A 271 16.73 -4.87 -2.48
C PRO A 271 16.84 -6.39 -2.55
N THR A 272 15.93 -7.09 -1.89
CA THR A 272 15.95 -8.54 -1.75
C THR A 272 14.65 -9.10 -2.32
N PRO A 273 14.62 -9.50 -3.61
CA PRO A 273 13.42 -10.03 -4.23
C PRO A 273 13.07 -11.37 -3.58
N VAL A 274 11.79 -11.58 -3.31
CA VAL A 274 11.29 -12.86 -2.77
C VAL A 274 10.51 -13.63 -3.84
N GLY A 275 9.94 -12.92 -4.81
CA GLY A 275 9.14 -13.47 -5.89
C GLY A 275 9.44 -12.82 -7.22
N SER A 276 9.43 -13.60 -8.29
CA SER A 276 9.59 -13.11 -9.67
C SER A 276 8.72 -13.89 -10.66
N PHE A 277 8.20 -13.18 -11.66
CA PHE A 277 7.42 -13.69 -12.77
C PHE A 277 7.88 -13.04 -14.07
N ASN A 278 7.80 -13.79 -15.17
CA ASN A 278 7.94 -13.26 -16.52
C ASN A 278 6.90 -13.91 -17.44
N ILE A 279 6.32 -13.10 -18.34
CA ILE A 279 5.29 -13.55 -19.27
C ILE A 279 5.77 -14.60 -20.29
N THR A 280 7.10 -14.72 -20.50
CA THR A 280 7.66 -15.82 -21.30
C THR A 280 7.29 -17.20 -20.78
N GLN A 281 6.96 -17.33 -19.49
CA GLN A 281 6.44 -18.59 -18.93
C GLN A 281 5.08 -18.99 -19.52
N LEU A 282 4.32 -18.02 -20.03
CA LEU A 282 3.03 -18.21 -20.72
C LEU A 282 3.20 -18.43 -22.22
N GLY A 283 4.44 -18.42 -22.73
CA GLY A 283 4.76 -18.50 -24.16
C GLY A 283 4.71 -17.15 -24.89
N ASP A 284 4.50 -16.05 -24.17
CA ASP A 284 4.52 -14.71 -24.74
C ASP A 284 5.96 -14.21 -25.01
N PRO A 285 6.17 -13.31 -25.99
CA PRO A 285 7.46 -12.66 -26.19
C PRO A 285 7.88 -11.85 -24.94
N PRO A 286 9.19 -11.73 -24.65
CA PRO A 286 9.66 -10.88 -23.55
C PRO A 286 9.14 -9.43 -23.67
N ASP A 287 8.62 -8.87 -22.58
CA ASP A 287 8.35 -7.44 -22.42
C ASP A 287 9.52 -6.78 -21.63
N LYS A 288 9.29 -5.60 -21.06
CA LYS A 288 10.23 -4.89 -20.19
C LYS A 288 10.56 -5.70 -18.94
N ILE A 289 11.83 -6.06 -18.82
CA ILE A 289 12.36 -6.80 -17.66
C ILE A 289 12.05 -6.06 -16.36
N GLY A 290 11.56 -6.79 -15.35
CA GLY A 290 11.21 -6.24 -14.04
C GLY A 290 9.85 -5.52 -13.96
N LYS A 291 9.13 -5.38 -15.07
CA LYS A 291 7.81 -4.71 -15.08
C LYS A 291 6.62 -5.66 -15.00
N ASP A 292 6.84 -6.93 -15.29
CA ASP A 292 5.81 -7.97 -15.18
C ASP A 292 5.34 -8.18 -13.74
N THR A 293 6.14 -7.78 -12.74
CA THR A 293 5.91 -8.03 -11.31
C THR A 293 5.44 -6.81 -10.51
N ASN A 294 4.88 -5.78 -11.13
CA ASN A 294 4.39 -4.60 -10.38
C ASN A 294 3.13 -4.93 -9.55
N PHE A 295 3.30 -5.27 -8.27
CA PHE A 295 2.20 -5.75 -7.43
C PHE A 295 1.55 -4.63 -6.62
N ASN A 296 0.23 -4.70 -6.48
CA ASN A 296 -0.65 -3.76 -5.77
C ASN A 296 -0.80 -4.08 -4.29
N ALA A 297 -1.00 -5.36 -3.98
CA ALA A 297 -1.33 -5.83 -2.64
C ALA A 297 -0.78 -7.24 -2.45
N LEU A 298 -0.75 -7.69 -1.20
CA LEU A 298 -0.34 -9.02 -0.81
C LEU A 298 -1.25 -9.57 0.29
N ALA A 299 -1.30 -10.89 0.43
CA ALA A 299 -1.94 -11.58 1.54
C ALA A 299 -1.19 -12.88 1.87
N ILE A 300 -1.31 -13.33 3.12
CA ILE A 300 -0.84 -14.65 3.56
C ILE A 300 -2.07 -15.52 3.83
N HIS A 301 -2.11 -16.71 3.23
CA HIS A 301 -3.12 -17.70 3.54
C HIS A 301 -2.54 -19.10 3.37
N ASN A 302 -2.76 -19.99 4.35
CA ASN A 302 -2.22 -21.36 4.37
C ASN A 302 -0.72 -21.45 4.05
N ASN A 303 0.09 -20.60 4.70
CA ASN A 303 1.55 -20.50 4.50
C ASN A 303 1.99 -20.17 3.06
N VAL A 304 1.10 -19.62 2.25
CA VAL A 304 1.38 -19.16 0.89
C VAL A 304 1.22 -17.65 0.84
N LEU A 305 2.15 -17.01 0.12
CA LEU A 305 2.13 -15.58 -0.12
C LEU A 305 1.49 -15.30 -1.47
N TYR A 306 0.45 -14.48 -1.47
CA TYR A 306 -0.32 -14.10 -2.66
C TYR A 306 -0.13 -12.62 -2.95
N TYR A 307 -0.26 -12.26 -4.23
CA TYR A 307 -0.16 -10.89 -4.71
C TYR A 307 -1.23 -10.59 -5.74
N THR A 308 -1.69 -9.34 -5.81
CA THR A 308 -2.47 -8.87 -6.96
C THR A 308 -1.64 -7.93 -7.81
N LYS A 309 -1.78 -8.00 -9.13
CA LYS A 309 -1.31 -6.98 -10.08
C LYS A 309 -2.49 -6.45 -10.85
N GLY A 310 -2.67 -5.14 -10.87
CA GLY A 310 -3.78 -4.48 -11.56
C GLY A 310 -3.37 -3.22 -12.34
N SER A 311 -2.08 -3.01 -12.59
CA SER A 311 -1.59 -1.84 -13.33
C SER A 311 -1.61 -2.10 -14.84
N GLY A 312 -2.45 -1.38 -15.59
CA GLY A 312 -2.51 -1.49 -17.05
C GLY A 312 -1.23 -1.01 -17.74
N GLY A 313 -0.71 -1.81 -18.68
CA GLY A 313 0.39 -1.41 -19.58
C GLY A 313 1.46 -2.48 -19.81
N ASN A 314 1.63 -3.44 -18.90
CA ASN A 314 2.58 -4.55 -18.99
C ASN A 314 2.14 -5.75 -18.14
N GLY A 315 2.72 -6.92 -18.42
CA GLY A 315 2.41 -8.16 -17.72
C GLY A 315 0.92 -8.55 -17.78
N VAL A 316 0.51 -9.36 -16.81
CA VAL A 316 -0.86 -9.84 -16.65
C VAL A 316 -1.46 -9.20 -15.39
N ASN A 317 -2.66 -8.63 -15.51
CA ASN A 317 -3.41 -8.24 -14.31
C ASN A 317 -4.14 -9.46 -13.77
N THR A 318 -3.74 -9.93 -12.60
CA THR A 318 -4.23 -11.19 -12.04
C THR A 318 -3.87 -11.34 -10.55
N VAL A 319 -4.25 -12.48 -9.98
CA VAL A 319 -3.78 -12.94 -8.66
C VAL A 319 -2.62 -13.90 -8.90
N TYR A 320 -1.50 -13.62 -8.25
CA TYR A 320 -0.32 -14.47 -8.23
C TYR A 320 -0.17 -15.12 -6.85
N PHE A 321 0.52 -16.26 -6.82
CA PHE A 321 1.05 -16.82 -5.58
C PHE A 321 2.54 -17.16 -5.74
N LEU A 322 3.24 -17.23 -4.61
CA LEU A 322 4.64 -17.62 -4.55
C LEU A 322 4.75 -19.15 -4.42
N ASP A 323 5.45 -19.79 -5.37
CA ASP A 323 5.80 -21.20 -5.32
C ASP A 323 7.18 -21.38 -4.67
N THR A 324 7.18 -21.76 -3.39
CA THR A 324 8.40 -22.11 -2.65
C THR A 324 8.80 -23.58 -2.80
N THR A 325 8.02 -24.38 -3.52
CA THR A 325 8.27 -25.81 -3.75
C THR A 325 8.98 -26.08 -5.08
N GLY A 326 8.85 -25.16 -6.04
CA GLY A 326 9.38 -25.30 -7.40
C GLY A 326 8.59 -26.27 -8.29
N THR A 327 7.42 -26.74 -7.85
CA THR A 327 6.61 -27.74 -8.55
C THR A 327 5.18 -27.29 -8.83
N ALA A 328 4.75 -26.17 -8.26
CA ALA A 328 3.38 -25.69 -8.32
C ALA A 328 3.09 -24.86 -9.60
N CYS A 329 4.11 -24.61 -10.43
CA CYS A 329 4.07 -23.61 -11.50
C CYS A 329 4.28 -24.15 -12.93
N PRO A 330 3.59 -25.19 -13.40
CA PRO A 330 3.76 -25.64 -14.78
C PRO A 330 3.33 -24.52 -15.74
N GLN A 331 4.28 -23.97 -16.50
CA GLN A 331 4.04 -22.91 -17.50
C GLN A 331 3.44 -21.62 -16.90
N GLY A 332 3.88 -21.22 -15.71
CA GLY A 332 3.51 -19.92 -15.10
C GLY A 332 2.09 -19.83 -14.54
N VAL A 333 1.31 -20.92 -14.56
CA VAL A 333 -0.05 -20.99 -14.00
C VAL A 333 -0.16 -22.24 -13.13
N GLY A 334 -0.79 -22.16 -11.96
CA GLY A 334 -0.94 -23.35 -11.13
C GLY A 334 -1.73 -23.17 -9.84
N VAL A 335 -1.63 -24.17 -8.97
CA VAL A 335 -2.30 -24.18 -7.66
C VAL A 335 -1.23 -24.32 -6.59
N PRO A 336 -1.32 -23.57 -5.47
CA PRO A 336 -0.34 -23.70 -4.39
C PRO A 336 -0.27 -25.13 -3.87
N ALA A 337 0.96 -25.62 -3.65
CA ALA A 337 1.19 -26.94 -3.07
C ALA A 337 0.80 -26.95 -1.59
N THR A 338 0.21 -28.05 -1.10
CA THR A 338 -0.25 -28.18 0.29
C THR A 338 0.89 -28.16 1.32
N ASN A 339 2.12 -28.47 0.90
CA ASN A 339 3.33 -28.43 1.71
C ASN A 339 4.14 -27.14 1.53
N ALA A 340 3.56 -26.10 0.90
CA ALA A 340 4.24 -24.82 0.75
C ALA A 340 4.57 -24.21 2.13
N ALA A 341 5.71 -23.54 2.19
CA ALA A 341 6.16 -22.80 3.35
C ALA A 341 6.41 -21.34 2.97
N LEU A 342 6.23 -20.44 3.93
CA LEU A 342 6.58 -19.04 3.76
C LEU A 342 8.10 -18.88 3.66
N PRO A 343 8.60 -18.07 2.72
CA PRO A 343 10.04 -17.90 2.51
C PRO A 343 10.67 -17.10 3.65
N THR A 344 11.83 -17.53 4.14
CA THR A 344 12.61 -16.81 5.17
C THR A 344 13.76 -16.00 4.59
N SER A 345 13.97 -16.05 3.28
CA SER A 345 15.04 -15.36 2.56
C SER A 345 14.59 -14.97 1.15
N GLY A 346 15.37 -14.11 0.49
CA GLY A 346 15.16 -13.80 -0.92
C GLY A 346 15.39 -14.99 -1.84
N ILE A 347 14.92 -14.87 -3.07
CA ILE A 347 15.22 -15.81 -4.15
C ILE A 347 16.66 -15.62 -4.63
N ALA A 348 17.39 -16.71 -4.86
CA ALA A 348 18.69 -16.66 -5.50
C ALA A 348 18.55 -16.34 -7.00
N TYR A 349 19.44 -15.52 -7.55
CA TYR A 349 19.49 -15.20 -8.97
C TYR A 349 20.94 -14.95 -9.44
N ASP A 350 21.17 -15.04 -10.76
CA ASP A 350 22.46 -14.75 -11.37
C ASP A 350 22.58 -13.24 -11.68
N PRO A 351 23.43 -12.47 -10.97
CA PRO A 351 23.56 -11.04 -11.17
C PRO A 351 24.02 -10.66 -12.59
N ASN A 352 24.67 -11.56 -13.32
CA ASN A 352 25.13 -11.32 -14.69
C ASN A 352 24.02 -11.46 -15.73
N LYS A 353 22.87 -12.03 -15.34
CA LYS A 353 21.73 -12.28 -16.23
C LYS A 353 20.53 -11.39 -15.95
N VAL A 354 20.59 -10.53 -14.94
CA VAL A 354 19.49 -9.61 -14.58
C VAL A 354 19.04 -8.76 -15.76
N GLN A 355 19.97 -8.24 -16.58
CA GLN A 355 19.66 -7.41 -17.76
C GLN A 355 19.02 -8.16 -18.93
N THR A 356 19.09 -9.49 -18.96
CA THR A 356 18.61 -10.29 -20.10
C THR A 356 17.47 -11.22 -19.73
N GLN A 357 17.41 -11.65 -18.48
CA GLN A 357 16.45 -12.63 -17.96
C GLN A 357 15.67 -12.10 -16.75
N GLY A 358 16.03 -10.96 -16.17
CA GLY A 358 15.47 -10.53 -14.90
C GLY A 358 15.90 -11.45 -13.74
N ILE A 359 15.01 -11.63 -12.76
CA ILE A 359 15.27 -12.45 -11.58
C ILE A 359 14.83 -13.88 -11.87
N THR A 360 15.78 -14.71 -12.32
CA THR A 360 15.60 -16.15 -12.58
C THR A 360 16.34 -17.02 -11.57
N PRO A 361 15.81 -18.19 -11.18
CA PRO A 361 14.57 -18.82 -11.66
C PRO A 361 13.30 -18.05 -11.28
N TYR A 362 12.23 -18.18 -12.06
CA TYR A 362 10.94 -17.62 -11.68
C TYR A 362 10.24 -18.55 -10.69
N ASN A 363 9.62 -18.00 -9.66
CA ASN A 363 8.99 -18.73 -8.58
C ASN A 363 7.60 -18.18 -8.22
N MET A 364 6.99 -17.40 -9.11
CA MET A 364 5.61 -16.95 -8.97
C MET A 364 4.74 -17.54 -10.07
N CYS A 365 3.47 -17.74 -9.74
CA CYS A 365 2.49 -18.34 -10.64
C CYS A 365 1.23 -17.52 -10.63
N ILE A 366 0.58 -17.44 -11.79
CA ILE A 366 -0.81 -17.03 -11.85
C ILE A 366 -1.66 -18.11 -11.16
N LEU A 367 -2.50 -17.68 -10.23
CA LEU A 367 -3.42 -18.56 -9.52
C LEU A 367 -4.42 -19.16 -10.52
N LYS A 368 -4.43 -20.48 -10.65
CA LYS A 368 -5.20 -21.20 -11.69
C LYS A 368 -6.68 -20.83 -11.63
N GLY A 369 -7.21 -20.40 -12.77
CA GLY A 369 -8.59 -19.94 -12.91
C GLY A 369 -8.73 -18.41 -13.02
N PHE A 370 -7.71 -17.66 -12.59
CA PHE A 370 -7.64 -16.22 -12.85
C PHE A 370 -7.17 -15.90 -14.28
N PRO A 371 -7.41 -14.66 -14.76
CA PRO A 371 -6.99 -14.25 -16.10
C PRO A 371 -5.48 -14.39 -16.35
N THR A 372 -5.13 -14.78 -17.58
CA THR A 372 -3.75 -14.86 -18.10
C THR A 372 -3.48 -13.88 -19.24
N ALA A 373 -4.49 -13.14 -19.68
CA ALA A 373 -4.37 -12.22 -20.81
C ALA A 373 -3.48 -11.01 -20.46
N LEU A 374 -2.52 -10.72 -21.34
CA LEU A 374 -1.68 -9.53 -21.23
C LEU A 374 -2.51 -8.26 -21.35
N LYS A 375 -2.09 -7.21 -20.62
CA LYS A 375 -2.56 -5.82 -20.82
C LYS A 375 -4.09 -5.68 -20.87
N THR A 376 -4.80 -6.46 -20.06
CA THR A 376 -6.27 -6.37 -19.97
C THR A 376 -6.73 -4.96 -19.61
N THR A 377 -7.85 -4.57 -20.20
CA THR A 377 -8.53 -3.29 -19.97
C THR A 377 -9.79 -3.44 -19.13
N THR A 378 -10.06 -4.65 -18.61
CA THR A 378 -11.33 -4.97 -17.93
C THR A 378 -11.16 -5.55 -16.54
N PHE A 379 -9.94 -5.96 -16.15
CA PHE A 379 -9.66 -6.52 -14.83
C PHE A 379 -8.47 -5.82 -14.17
N PHE A 380 -8.71 -5.18 -13.02
CA PHE A 380 -7.74 -4.35 -12.31
C PHE A 380 -7.73 -4.70 -10.80
N PRO A 381 -7.23 -5.89 -10.42
CA PRO A 381 -7.27 -6.31 -9.03
C PRO A 381 -6.32 -5.47 -8.16
N SER A 382 -6.82 -4.99 -7.03
CA SER A 382 -6.11 -4.03 -6.16
C SER A 382 -5.97 -4.47 -4.70
N GLY A 383 -6.56 -5.60 -4.34
CA GLY A 383 -6.52 -6.16 -3.00
C GLY A 383 -7.13 -7.55 -3.03
N LEU A 384 -6.78 -8.36 -2.03
CA LEU A 384 -7.27 -9.72 -1.88
C LEU A 384 -7.41 -10.09 -0.40
N TRP A 385 -8.42 -10.90 -0.08
CA TRP A 385 -8.65 -11.42 1.27
C TRP A 385 -9.34 -12.78 1.19
N PHE A 386 -8.83 -13.76 1.94
CA PHE A 386 -9.43 -15.09 2.04
C PHE A 386 -10.36 -15.12 3.24
N ALA A 387 -11.63 -15.47 3.02
CA ALA A 387 -12.52 -15.82 4.13
C ALA A 387 -12.22 -17.23 4.64
N ASP A 388 -11.92 -18.15 3.73
CA ASP A 388 -11.57 -19.52 4.05
C ASP A 388 -10.83 -20.14 2.86
N ASP A 389 -10.49 -21.43 2.97
CA ASP A 389 -9.78 -22.21 1.94
C ASP A 389 -10.52 -22.27 0.60
N ASN A 390 -11.83 -22.01 0.58
CA ASN A 390 -12.69 -22.11 -0.59
C ASN A 390 -13.22 -20.77 -1.09
N THR A 391 -13.01 -19.68 -0.35
CA THR A 391 -13.61 -18.36 -0.66
C THR A 391 -12.57 -17.25 -0.63
N LEU A 392 -12.35 -16.63 -1.78
CA LEU A 392 -11.43 -15.52 -1.98
C LEU A 392 -12.18 -14.29 -2.50
N TYR A 393 -11.99 -13.15 -1.85
CA TYR A 393 -12.47 -11.87 -2.31
C TYR A 393 -11.35 -11.07 -2.96
N VAL A 394 -11.65 -10.41 -4.08
CA VAL A 394 -10.70 -9.58 -4.83
C VAL A 394 -11.36 -8.25 -5.16
N THR A 395 -10.75 -7.14 -4.75
CA THR A 395 -11.24 -5.80 -5.13
C THR A 395 -10.78 -5.44 -6.53
N GLN A 396 -11.65 -4.77 -7.27
CA GLN A 396 -11.34 -4.15 -8.56
C GLN A 396 -11.34 -2.63 -8.44
N GLN A 397 -10.23 -2.01 -8.84
CA GLN A 397 -10.03 -0.55 -8.73
C GLN A 397 -10.86 0.27 -9.72
N GLY A 398 -11.25 -0.34 -10.84
CA GLY A 398 -11.78 0.37 -12.00
C GLY A 398 -10.67 0.74 -12.99
N ASP A 399 -11.03 1.34 -14.11
CA ASP A 399 -10.13 1.56 -15.26
C ASP A 399 -9.31 2.87 -15.18
N GLY A 400 -9.56 3.70 -14.17
CA GLY A 400 -8.92 5.01 -13.97
C GLY A 400 -9.35 6.10 -14.94
N LEU A 401 -10.22 5.80 -15.92
CA LEU A 401 -10.66 6.78 -16.92
C LEU A 401 -11.64 7.79 -16.32
N ALA A 402 -11.59 9.02 -16.82
CA ALA A 402 -12.52 10.08 -16.46
C ALA A 402 -13.98 9.67 -16.75
N VAL A 403 -14.92 10.18 -15.96
CA VAL A 403 -16.36 9.87 -16.06
C VAL A 403 -16.94 10.19 -17.45
N THR A 404 -16.42 11.23 -18.11
CA THR A 404 -16.86 11.66 -19.44
C THR A 404 -16.21 10.89 -20.58
N ASN A 405 -15.25 10.00 -20.29
CA ASN A 405 -14.55 9.23 -21.31
C ASN A 405 -15.48 8.20 -21.94
N THR A 406 -15.61 8.20 -23.27
CA THR A 406 -16.47 7.25 -24.01
C THR A 406 -16.07 5.79 -23.84
N LYS A 407 -14.83 5.51 -23.41
CA LYS A 407 -14.32 4.17 -23.14
C LYS A 407 -14.47 3.74 -21.68
N LYS A 408 -15.10 4.56 -20.84
CA LYS A 408 -15.26 4.30 -19.41
C LYS A 408 -15.94 2.95 -19.17
N GLN A 409 -15.28 2.08 -18.43
CA GLN A 409 -15.77 0.82 -17.95
C GLN A 409 -16.30 0.98 -16.52
N HIS A 410 -17.33 0.20 -16.18
CA HIS A 410 -17.91 0.14 -14.84
C HIS A 410 -17.62 -1.23 -14.22
N THR A 411 -16.36 -1.68 -14.29
CA THR A 411 -15.94 -3.00 -13.80
C THR A 411 -15.47 -3.00 -12.34
N GLY A 412 -15.31 -1.84 -11.71
CA GLY A 412 -14.92 -1.74 -10.30
C GLY A 412 -15.92 -2.42 -9.36
N GLY A 413 -15.46 -2.87 -8.19
CA GLY A 413 -16.31 -3.58 -7.23
C GLY A 413 -15.59 -4.70 -6.50
N LEU A 414 -16.34 -5.61 -5.89
CA LEU A 414 -15.80 -6.74 -5.13
C LEU A 414 -16.15 -8.04 -5.84
N GLN A 415 -15.15 -8.75 -6.32
CA GLN A 415 -15.31 -10.09 -6.88
C GLN A 415 -15.22 -11.14 -5.77
N LYS A 416 -16.11 -12.12 -5.82
CA LYS A 416 -16.01 -13.35 -5.04
C LYS A 416 -15.61 -14.51 -5.93
N TRP A 417 -14.59 -15.24 -5.51
CA TRP A 417 -14.04 -16.40 -6.19
C TRP A 417 -14.18 -17.63 -5.29
N THR A 418 -14.59 -18.74 -5.90
CA THR A 418 -14.77 -20.01 -5.20
C THR A 418 -13.79 -21.06 -5.72
N ARG A 419 -13.14 -21.77 -4.80
CA ARG A 419 -12.21 -22.86 -5.13
C ARG A 419 -12.97 -24.09 -5.62
N GLN A 420 -12.47 -24.71 -6.68
CA GLN A 420 -13.00 -25.91 -7.31
C GLN A 420 -12.28 -27.16 -6.78
N ALA A 421 -12.84 -28.34 -7.08
CA ALA A 421 -12.28 -29.63 -6.62
C ALA A 421 -10.84 -29.89 -7.10
N ASP A 422 -10.48 -29.38 -8.28
CA ASP A 422 -9.12 -29.48 -8.84
C ASP A 422 -8.15 -28.39 -8.30
N GLY A 423 -8.62 -27.57 -7.36
CA GLY A 423 -7.90 -26.46 -6.75
C GLY A 423 -7.87 -25.17 -7.57
N SER A 424 -8.44 -25.15 -8.78
CA SER A 424 -8.62 -23.91 -9.54
C SER A 424 -9.67 -23.01 -8.89
N TRP A 425 -9.70 -21.73 -9.28
CA TRP A 425 -10.66 -20.74 -8.79
C TRP A 425 -11.62 -20.34 -9.91
N THR A 426 -12.89 -20.10 -9.57
CA THR A 426 -13.90 -19.61 -10.51
C THR A 426 -14.61 -18.41 -9.91
N LEU A 427 -14.82 -17.37 -10.71
CA LEU A 427 -15.59 -16.19 -10.32
C LEU A 427 -17.05 -16.63 -10.07
N ALA A 428 -17.53 -16.45 -8.85
CA ALA A 428 -18.93 -16.69 -8.51
C ALA A 428 -19.78 -15.49 -8.94
N TYR A 429 -19.45 -14.30 -8.44
CA TYR A 429 -20.13 -13.05 -8.79
C TYR A 429 -19.30 -11.81 -8.43
N THR A 430 -19.79 -10.65 -8.87
CA THR A 430 -19.23 -9.33 -8.50
C THR A 430 -20.32 -8.50 -7.83
N VAL A 431 -20.00 -7.92 -6.67
CA VAL A 431 -20.86 -6.98 -5.95
C VAL A 431 -20.47 -5.55 -6.33
N GLN A 432 -21.44 -4.79 -6.83
CA GLN A 432 -21.28 -3.38 -7.22
C GLN A 432 -22.38 -2.47 -6.66
N ALA A 433 -23.51 -3.06 -6.25
CA ALA A 433 -24.65 -2.33 -5.71
C ALA A 433 -24.21 -1.44 -4.53
N GLY A 434 -24.70 -0.20 -4.49
CA GLY A 434 -24.33 0.79 -3.46
C GLY A 434 -23.07 1.62 -3.76
N LEU A 435 -22.20 1.21 -4.69
CA LEU A 435 -20.98 1.96 -5.02
C LEU A 435 -21.23 3.21 -5.90
N ASN A 436 -22.33 3.21 -6.65
CA ASN A 436 -22.70 4.27 -7.60
C ASN A 436 -21.52 4.60 -8.56
N LEU A 437 -20.97 3.56 -9.20
CA LEU A 437 -19.81 3.67 -10.08
C LEU A 437 -20.03 4.74 -11.16
N GLY A 438 -19.02 5.58 -11.39
CA GLY A 438 -19.06 6.66 -12.38
C GLY A 438 -20.01 7.81 -12.05
N THR A 439 -20.72 7.78 -10.91
CA THR A 439 -21.65 8.85 -10.53
C THR A 439 -20.94 9.89 -9.65
N PRO A 440 -20.84 11.17 -10.09
CA PRO A 440 -20.22 12.22 -9.28
C PRO A 440 -20.98 12.47 -7.97
N TYR A 441 -20.25 12.82 -6.91
CA TYR A 441 -20.79 13.21 -5.61
C TYR A 441 -20.17 14.51 -5.11
N THR A 442 -20.89 15.21 -4.23
CA THR A 442 -20.46 16.48 -3.64
C THR A 442 -19.64 16.25 -2.38
N VAL A 443 -18.60 17.06 -2.19
CA VAL A 443 -17.79 17.10 -0.97
C VAL A 443 -17.82 18.53 -0.43
N ALA A 444 -18.16 18.69 0.85
CA ALA A 444 -18.21 20.01 1.46
C ALA A 444 -16.83 20.69 1.43
N GLY A 445 -16.78 21.95 1.00
CA GLY A 445 -15.53 22.70 0.86
C GLY A 445 -14.70 22.35 -0.39
N TYR A 446 -15.18 21.42 -1.24
CA TYR A 446 -14.51 21.08 -2.50
C TYR A 446 -15.10 21.86 -3.68
N PRO A 447 -14.32 22.22 -4.72
CA PRO A 447 -14.82 22.95 -5.88
C PRO A 447 -15.95 22.23 -6.63
N THR A 448 -16.85 23.00 -7.23
CA THR A 448 -17.94 22.52 -8.10
C THR A 448 -17.72 22.94 -9.56
N GLY A 449 -18.45 22.35 -10.50
CA GLY A 449 -18.31 22.63 -11.92
C GLY A 449 -17.09 21.93 -12.51
N ASN A 450 -16.54 22.48 -13.60
CA ASN A 450 -15.37 21.89 -14.27
C ASN A 450 -14.07 22.55 -13.82
N ASN A 451 -13.01 21.76 -13.72
CA ASN A 451 -11.65 22.25 -13.60
C ASN A 451 -11.22 22.87 -14.94
N PRO A 452 -10.90 24.18 -14.98
CA PRO A 452 -10.46 24.83 -16.21
C PRO A 452 -9.19 24.22 -16.82
N ALA A 453 -8.31 23.61 -16.01
CA ALA A 453 -7.06 23.02 -16.49
C ALA A 453 -7.29 21.71 -17.26
N THR A 454 -8.30 20.92 -16.88
CA THR A 454 -8.58 19.61 -17.49
C THR A 454 -9.83 19.61 -18.37
N GLY A 455 -10.72 20.60 -18.21
CA GLY A 455 -12.05 20.64 -18.82
C GLY A 455 -13.04 19.63 -18.23
N GLN A 456 -12.67 18.93 -17.16
CA GLN A 456 -13.44 17.83 -16.56
C GLN A 456 -14.07 18.24 -15.22
N PRO A 457 -15.16 17.58 -14.76
CA PRO A 457 -15.80 17.92 -13.49
C PRO A 457 -14.85 17.81 -12.28
N TRP A 458 -14.86 18.80 -11.39
CA TRP A 458 -14.18 18.69 -10.09
C TRP A 458 -14.77 17.57 -9.23
N ALA A 459 -16.10 17.40 -9.30
CA ALA A 459 -16.80 16.45 -8.44
C ALA A 459 -16.24 15.02 -8.62
N PRO A 460 -15.74 14.39 -7.55
CA PRO A 460 -15.24 13.03 -7.62
C PRO A 460 -16.37 12.02 -7.86
N ALA A 461 -16.03 10.91 -8.50
CA ALA A 461 -16.90 9.74 -8.67
C ALA A 461 -16.16 8.47 -8.22
N THR A 462 -16.91 7.46 -7.78
CA THR A 462 -16.35 6.14 -7.46
C THR A 462 -16.00 5.42 -8.75
N ASP A 463 -14.77 4.91 -8.86
CA ASP A 463 -14.35 4.05 -9.97
C ASP A 463 -14.41 2.56 -9.59
N GLY A 464 -14.07 2.26 -8.34
CA GLY A 464 -14.05 0.92 -7.81
C GLY A 464 -13.57 0.92 -6.36
N LEU A 465 -12.97 -0.20 -5.96
CA LEU A 465 -12.48 -0.45 -4.61
C LEU A 465 -10.96 -0.61 -4.63
N ARG A 466 -10.30 -0.16 -3.59
CA ARG A 466 -8.87 -0.41 -3.30
C ARG A 466 -8.74 -0.82 -1.85
N ALA A 467 -7.60 -1.43 -1.47
CA ALA A 467 -7.16 -1.74 -0.11
C ALA A 467 -8.30 -2.07 0.88
N PHE A 468 -8.49 -3.36 1.19
CA PHE A 468 -9.64 -3.81 1.95
C PHE A 468 -9.27 -4.92 2.93
N THR A 469 -10.14 -5.14 3.92
CA THR A 469 -10.06 -6.25 4.87
C THR A 469 -11.42 -6.93 5.02
N GLY A 470 -11.43 -8.10 5.65
CA GLY A 470 -12.65 -8.81 6.01
C GLY A 470 -12.69 -9.19 7.49
N ARG A 471 -13.90 -9.33 8.03
CA ARG A 471 -14.19 -9.81 9.38
C ARG A 471 -15.20 -10.96 9.30
N HIS A 472 -14.92 -12.05 9.99
CA HIS A 472 -15.93 -13.08 10.24
C HIS A 472 -16.91 -12.62 11.31
N ASN A 473 -18.19 -12.77 11.04
CA ASN A 473 -19.26 -12.48 11.98
C ASN A 473 -19.67 -13.76 12.75
N PRO A 474 -20.24 -13.63 13.96
CA PRO A 474 -20.68 -14.80 14.74
C PRO A 474 -21.74 -15.67 14.07
N ASP A 475 -22.48 -15.13 13.10
CA ASP A 475 -23.52 -15.83 12.36
C ASP A 475 -23.00 -16.61 11.13
N GLY A 476 -21.67 -16.62 10.91
CA GLY A 476 -21.02 -17.29 9.78
C GLY A 476 -20.93 -16.44 8.50
N SER A 477 -21.51 -15.25 8.48
CA SER A 477 -21.28 -14.28 7.42
C SER A 477 -19.91 -13.61 7.53
N VAL A 478 -19.52 -12.87 6.50
CA VAL A 478 -18.34 -12.02 6.51
C VAL A 478 -18.71 -10.58 6.17
N THR A 479 -18.13 -9.61 6.88
CA THR A 479 -18.24 -8.19 6.53
C THR A 479 -16.91 -7.68 5.99
N LEU A 480 -16.97 -7.07 4.83
CA LEU A 480 -15.84 -6.64 4.01
C LEU A 480 -15.81 -5.12 4.04
N TYR A 481 -14.67 -4.53 4.39
CA TYR A 481 -14.47 -3.08 4.48
C TYR A 481 -13.43 -2.65 3.46
N ALA A 482 -13.76 -1.66 2.64
CA ALA A 482 -12.88 -1.20 1.56
C ALA A 482 -12.89 0.33 1.45
N VAL A 483 -11.77 0.90 1.01
CA VAL A 483 -11.75 2.29 0.57
C VAL A 483 -12.03 2.36 -0.93
N THR A 484 -12.75 3.39 -1.38
CA THR A 484 -13.04 3.55 -2.80
C THR A 484 -11.86 4.15 -3.55
N ALA A 485 -11.69 3.76 -4.81
CA ALA A 485 -10.89 4.48 -5.79
C ALA A 485 -11.74 5.59 -6.41
N ALA A 486 -11.17 6.78 -6.54
CA ALA A 486 -11.85 7.95 -7.08
C ALA A 486 -11.28 8.36 -8.46
N ILE A 487 -12.15 8.97 -9.26
CA ILE A 487 -11.88 9.62 -10.54
C ILE A 487 -12.56 10.99 -10.56
N SER A 488 -11.90 11.97 -11.15
CA SER A 488 -12.45 13.30 -11.39
C SER A 488 -11.67 14.03 -12.48
N GLY A 489 -11.84 15.35 -12.55
CA GLY A 489 -11.03 16.29 -13.32
C GLY A 489 -9.99 17.05 -12.50
N SER A 490 -9.59 16.62 -11.30
CA SER A 490 -8.73 17.40 -10.38
C SER A 490 -7.27 17.58 -10.82
N GLY A 491 -6.86 16.96 -11.93
CA GLY A 491 -5.48 16.94 -12.42
C GLY A 491 -4.77 15.64 -12.04
N ASP A 492 -4.90 15.23 -10.78
CA ASP A 492 -4.51 13.91 -10.28
C ASP A 492 -5.60 13.31 -9.39
N ASN A 493 -6.31 12.32 -9.95
CA ASN A 493 -7.45 11.68 -9.31
C ASN A 493 -7.10 10.93 -8.01
N GLY A 494 -5.82 10.75 -7.69
CA GLY A 494 -5.42 10.17 -6.41
C GLY A 494 -5.51 11.13 -5.22
N ALA A 495 -5.60 12.44 -5.51
CA ALA A 495 -5.85 13.49 -4.53
C ALA A 495 -7.34 13.72 -4.25
N ASP A 496 -8.23 13.01 -4.93
CA ASP A 496 -9.67 13.15 -4.78
C ASP A 496 -10.17 12.58 -3.45
N PRO A 497 -11.01 13.32 -2.71
CA PRO A 497 -11.68 12.77 -1.53
C PRO A 497 -12.47 11.53 -1.93
N ASN A 498 -12.31 10.45 -1.17
CA ASN A 498 -12.93 9.15 -1.42
C ASN A 498 -13.75 8.67 -0.22
N LYS A 499 -14.18 7.41 -0.24
CA LYS A 499 -15.12 6.86 0.75
C LYS A 499 -14.58 5.59 1.40
N LEU A 500 -15.00 5.34 2.62
CA LEU A 500 -14.95 4.03 3.27
C LEU A 500 -16.33 3.39 3.12
N VAL A 501 -16.37 2.16 2.64
CA VAL A 501 -17.60 1.40 2.42
C VAL A 501 -17.50 0.01 3.05
N ALA A 502 -18.64 -0.59 3.35
CA ALA A 502 -18.75 -1.96 3.83
C ALA A 502 -19.83 -2.75 3.10
N VAL A 503 -19.66 -4.06 2.99
CA VAL A 503 -20.69 -5.00 2.52
C VAL A 503 -20.60 -6.30 3.30
N THR A 504 -21.73 -6.96 3.54
CA THR A 504 -21.79 -8.27 4.18
C THR A 504 -22.17 -9.33 3.16
N ASP A 505 -21.41 -10.42 3.13
CA ASP A 505 -21.63 -11.57 2.25
C ASP A 505 -21.67 -12.88 3.05
N GLN A 506 -22.23 -13.93 2.46
CA GLN A 506 -22.22 -15.28 2.99
C GLN A 506 -21.16 -16.11 2.25
N PRO A 507 -20.09 -16.62 2.88
CA PRO A 507 -19.00 -17.33 2.17
C PRO A 507 -19.50 -18.45 1.24
N ALA A 508 -20.50 -19.22 1.67
CA ALA A 508 -21.08 -20.30 0.87
C ALA A 508 -21.98 -19.86 -0.30
N ALA A 509 -22.34 -18.57 -0.41
CA ALA A 509 -23.23 -18.09 -1.48
C ALA A 509 -22.55 -18.14 -2.85
N THR A 510 -23.33 -18.52 -3.87
CA THR A 510 -22.88 -18.60 -5.28
C THR A 510 -23.47 -17.48 -6.15
N SER A 511 -24.32 -16.64 -5.59
CA SER A 511 -24.87 -15.42 -6.20
C SER A 511 -25.09 -14.35 -5.13
N PRO A 512 -25.07 -13.04 -5.48
CA PRO A 512 -25.33 -12.00 -4.50
C PRO A 512 -26.73 -12.13 -3.89
N ALA A 513 -26.89 -11.81 -2.60
CA ALA A 513 -28.21 -11.71 -2.01
C ALA A 513 -28.98 -10.50 -2.58
N VAL A 514 -30.32 -10.54 -2.57
CA VAL A 514 -31.18 -9.51 -3.18
C VAL A 514 -30.88 -8.09 -2.66
N ASN A 515 -30.48 -7.97 -1.40
CA ASN A 515 -30.16 -6.69 -0.75
C ASN A 515 -28.67 -6.55 -0.41
N GLU A 516 -27.80 -7.38 -1.01
CA GLU A 516 -26.36 -7.27 -0.83
C GLU A 516 -25.86 -6.04 -1.58
N ALA A 517 -25.54 -4.99 -0.81
CA ALA A 517 -25.08 -3.71 -1.34
C ALA A 517 -24.09 -3.07 -0.38
N PHE A 518 -23.19 -2.26 -0.94
CA PHE A 518 -22.27 -1.46 -0.18
C PHE A 518 -23.01 -0.34 0.57
N THR A 519 -22.68 -0.19 1.84
CA THR A 519 -23.06 0.94 2.69
C THR A 519 -21.85 1.84 2.91
N GLY A 520 -22.04 3.16 2.78
CA GLY A 520 -21.00 4.13 3.12
C GLY A 520 -20.85 4.28 4.64
N LEU A 521 -19.62 4.15 5.14
CA LEU A 521 -19.29 4.35 6.54
C LEU A 521 -18.71 5.75 6.80
N ARG A 522 -17.90 6.27 5.86
CA ARG A 522 -17.28 7.58 5.96
C ARG A 522 -16.98 8.17 4.59
N ASN A 523 -17.12 9.48 4.47
CA ASN A 523 -16.59 10.26 3.34
C ASN A 523 -15.36 11.04 3.80
N ALA A 524 -14.30 11.05 2.99
CA ALA A 524 -13.17 11.95 3.17
C ALA A 524 -13.64 13.40 2.95
N GLN A 525 -13.09 14.32 3.74
CA GLN A 525 -13.34 15.76 3.58
C GLN A 525 -12.47 16.35 2.45
N ALA A 526 -12.76 17.59 2.05
CA ALA A 526 -11.86 18.32 1.16
C ALA A 526 -10.47 18.43 1.82
N GLY A 527 -9.42 18.04 1.08
CA GLY A 527 -8.05 17.99 1.61
C GLY A 527 -7.73 16.68 2.33
N GLU A 528 -8.63 15.70 2.33
CA GLU A 528 -8.39 14.38 2.91
C GLU A 528 -8.49 13.26 1.88
N VAL A 529 -7.71 12.21 2.08
CA VAL A 529 -7.86 10.94 1.36
C VAL A 529 -7.71 9.75 2.30
N LEU A 530 -8.56 8.74 2.13
CA LEU A 530 -8.48 7.44 2.82
C LEU A 530 -7.71 6.45 1.94
N ARG A 531 -6.79 5.67 2.52
CA ARG A 531 -5.86 4.83 1.74
C ARG A 531 -5.95 3.33 2.02
N GLY A 532 -6.22 2.94 3.25
CA GLY A 532 -6.34 1.54 3.64
C GLY A 532 -7.26 1.40 4.85
N VAL A 533 -7.76 0.18 5.04
CA VAL A 533 -8.59 -0.19 6.18
C VAL A 533 -8.21 -1.59 6.64
N THR A 534 -8.15 -1.79 7.96
CA THR A 534 -7.98 -3.10 8.58
C THR A 534 -8.75 -3.15 9.91
N LEU A 535 -8.77 -4.30 10.59
CA LEU A 535 -9.18 -4.38 11.99
C LEU A 535 -8.04 -3.87 12.89
N THR A 536 -8.37 -3.36 14.08
CA THR A 536 -7.37 -3.06 15.11
C THR A 536 -6.53 -4.31 15.43
N PRO A 537 -5.22 -4.17 15.71
CA PRO A 537 -4.44 -5.28 16.24
C PRO A 537 -5.07 -5.86 17.53
N ASN A 538 -4.68 -7.07 17.90
CA ASN A 538 -5.11 -7.71 19.14
C ASN A 538 -4.13 -7.43 20.29
N GLU A 539 -4.65 -7.22 21.50
CA GLU A 539 -3.84 -7.39 22.73
C GLU A 539 -3.31 -8.81 22.74
N GLY A 540 -2.00 -8.99 22.62
CA GLY A 540 -1.42 -10.31 22.77
C GLY A 540 -1.85 -10.89 24.11
N VAL A 541 -2.53 -12.04 24.13
CA VAL A 541 -2.71 -12.79 25.38
C VAL A 541 -1.33 -12.97 25.98
N VAL A 542 -1.10 -12.38 27.16
CA VAL A 542 0.02 -12.73 28.01
C VAL A 542 -0.17 -14.20 28.29
N ILE A 543 0.58 -15.07 27.62
CA ILE A 543 0.76 -16.42 28.13
C ILE A 543 1.37 -16.18 29.51
N PRO A 544 0.69 -16.55 30.61
CA PRO A 544 1.29 -16.43 31.93
C PRO A 544 2.67 -17.10 31.85
N PRO A 545 3.72 -16.52 32.45
CA PRO A 545 5.03 -17.16 32.45
C PRO A 545 4.80 -18.62 32.82
N ILE A 546 5.30 -19.53 31.98
CA ILE A 546 5.30 -20.96 32.28
C ILE A 546 5.73 -21.05 33.75
N PRO A 547 4.92 -21.63 34.66
CA PRO A 547 5.32 -21.78 36.05
C PRO A 547 6.73 -22.35 36.01
N THR A 548 7.70 -21.62 36.54
CA THR A 548 9.08 -22.09 36.58
C THR A 548 9.00 -23.50 37.14
N ILE A 549 9.34 -24.49 36.31
CA ILE A 549 9.43 -25.86 36.79
C ILE A 549 10.44 -25.76 37.93
N PRO A 550 10.08 -26.06 39.19
CA PRO A 550 11.04 -26.04 40.27
C PRO A 550 12.22 -26.91 39.84
N PRO A 551 13.46 -26.49 40.11
CA PRO A 551 14.64 -27.25 39.71
C PRO A 551 14.43 -28.71 40.10
N LEU A 552 14.58 -29.60 39.11
CA LEU A 552 14.47 -31.05 39.31
C LEU A 552 15.29 -31.41 40.56
N PRO A 553 14.74 -32.13 41.56
CA PRO A 553 15.52 -32.52 42.72
C PRO A 553 16.77 -33.23 42.23
N THR A 554 17.93 -32.75 42.69
CA THR A 554 19.24 -33.36 42.41
C THR A 554 19.12 -34.86 42.69
N LEU A 555 19.22 -35.67 41.64
CA LEU A 555 19.22 -37.12 41.79
C LEU A 555 20.40 -37.50 42.71
N PRO A 556 20.20 -38.41 43.68
CA PRO A 556 21.28 -38.88 44.52
C PRO A 556 22.39 -39.51 43.65
N PRO A 557 23.66 -39.40 44.07
CA PRO A 557 24.77 -39.96 43.31
C PRO A 557 24.57 -41.45 43.07
N ILE A 558 24.74 -41.85 41.81
CA ILE A 558 24.66 -43.24 41.38
C ILE A 558 25.78 -44.03 42.09
N PRO A 559 25.47 -45.11 42.83
CA PRO A 559 26.50 -45.92 43.47
C PRO A 559 27.38 -46.58 42.39
N PRO A 560 28.69 -46.80 42.67
CA PRO A 560 29.61 -47.33 41.69
C PRO A 560 29.17 -48.72 41.21
N ILE A 561 29.07 -48.88 39.90
CA ILE A 561 28.76 -50.14 39.23
C ILE A 561 29.98 -51.06 39.38
N THR A 562 29.84 -52.15 40.13
CA THR A 562 30.79 -53.26 40.14
C THR A 562 30.64 -54.05 38.84
N ILE A 563 31.64 -53.95 37.96
CA ILE A 563 31.70 -54.72 36.72
C ILE A 563 32.19 -56.15 37.05
N PRO A 564 31.44 -57.21 36.70
CA PRO A 564 31.90 -58.58 36.89
C PRO A 564 33.05 -58.91 35.90
N PRO A 565 33.97 -59.81 36.27
CA PRO A 565 35.09 -60.15 35.40
C PRO A 565 34.63 -60.87 34.12
N LEU A 566 35.26 -60.51 33.01
CA LEU A 566 35.00 -61.06 31.67
C LEU A 566 35.31 -62.57 31.63
N PRO A 567 34.47 -63.41 30.98
CA PRO A 567 34.79 -64.82 30.80
C PRO A 567 35.99 -65.00 29.85
N THR A 568 36.91 -65.89 30.24
CA THR A 568 38.07 -66.28 29.43
C THR A 568 37.64 -67.07 28.21
N LEU A 569 38.01 -66.59 27.02
CA LEU A 569 37.81 -67.31 25.75
C LEU A 569 38.81 -68.49 25.63
N PRO A 570 38.41 -69.64 25.06
CA PRO A 570 39.31 -70.77 24.82
C PRO A 570 40.29 -70.48 23.66
N PRO A 571 41.46 -71.14 23.62
CA PRO A 571 42.49 -70.90 22.61
C PRO A 571 42.09 -71.42 21.23
N ILE A 572 42.41 -70.63 20.20
CA ILE A 572 42.20 -70.95 18.78
C ILE A 572 43.36 -71.84 18.29
N PRO A 573 43.10 -72.97 17.60
CA PRO A 573 44.15 -73.82 17.05
C PRO A 573 44.81 -73.18 15.80
N PRO A 574 46.09 -73.52 15.50
CA PRO A 574 46.83 -72.92 14.39
C PRO A 574 46.32 -73.40 13.03
N ILE A 575 46.11 -72.45 12.11
CA ILE A 575 45.80 -72.70 10.70
C ILE A 575 47.12 -72.79 9.92
N THR A 576 47.36 -73.93 9.28
CA THR A 576 48.40 -74.14 8.26
C THR A 576 47.90 -73.63 6.90
N ILE A 577 48.76 -72.89 6.19
CA ILE A 577 48.49 -72.29 4.87
C ILE A 577 49.16 -73.18 3.80
N PRO A 578 48.52 -73.45 2.64
CA PRO A 578 49.18 -74.09 1.49
C PRO A 578 50.16 -73.17 0.75
#